data_AF-A0A545SCM3-F1
#
_entry.id   AF-A0A545SCM3-F1
#
_cell.length_a   1.000
_cell.length_b   1.000
_cell.length_c   1.000
_cell.angle_alpha   90.00
_cell.angle_beta   90.00
_cell.angle_gamma   90.00
#
_symmetry.space_group_name_H-M   'P 1'
#
loop_
_entity.id
_entity.type
_entity.pdbx_description
1 polymer ?
#
loop_
_entity_poly.entity_id
_entity_poly.type
_entity_poly.pdbx_seq_one_letter_code
_entity_poly.pdbx_strand_id
1 'polypeptide(L)'
;MNEDISDIKPLLEIEDSSFTIFIIVVFIFASIALFLLYIFIKSLWLKRSKNRKKIAFKELENIDWSNAKEASYKISKLGKELMGEDRRIAEIYEQTLSVLERYKYKKESPQVDDETLKQYNLLVHVIHESL
;
A
#
# COMPACT_ATOMS: atom_id res chain seq x y z
N MET A 1 -71.02 37.13 47.48
CA MET A 1 -70.56 36.23 46.40
C MET A 1 -69.06 36.36 46.35
N ASN A 2 -68.34 35.39 46.92
CA ASN A 2 -66.89 35.30 46.80
C ASN A 2 -66.64 34.28 45.70
N GLU A 3 -66.07 34.73 44.59
CA GLU A 3 -65.66 33.85 43.50
C GLU A 3 -64.36 33.15 43.94
N ASP A 4 -64.44 31.85 44.22
CA ASP A 4 -63.27 31.01 44.43
C ASP A 4 -62.52 30.89 43.10
N ILE A 5 -61.34 31.50 43.05
CA ILE A 5 -60.44 31.45 41.91
C ILE A 5 -59.84 30.04 41.87
N SER A 6 -60.23 29.25 40.88
CA SER A 6 -59.72 27.90 40.70
C SER A 6 -58.21 27.92 40.44
N ASP A 7 -57.47 27.17 41.26
CA ASP A 7 -56.00 27.07 41.26
C ASP A 7 -55.47 26.63 39.88
N ILE A 8 -54.39 27.26 39.42
CA ILE A 8 -53.81 27.01 38.09
C ILE A 8 -53.17 25.62 38.10
N LYS A 9 -53.47 24.79 37.09
CA LYS A 9 -52.91 23.44 37.00
C LYS A 9 -51.37 23.47 37.04
N PRO A 10 -50.72 22.52 37.74
CA PRO A 10 -49.27 22.43 37.75
C PRO A 10 -48.73 22.19 36.35
N LEU A 11 -47.53 22.73 36.07
CA LEU A 11 -46.85 22.56 34.80
C LEU A 11 -46.59 21.06 34.57
N LEU A 12 -47.05 20.54 33.43
CA LEU A 12 -46.68 19.20 33.00
C LEU A 12 -45.26 19.25 32.45
N GLU A 13 -44.35 18.51 33.09
CA GLU A 13 -43.03 18.26 32.55
C GLU A 13 -43.15 17.32 31.35
N ILE A 14 -42.81 17.82 30.16
CA ILE A 14 -42.72 17.02 28.95
C ILE A 14 -41.27 16.55 28.84
N GLU A 15 -41.06 15.24 28.83
CA GLU A 15 -39.74 14.67 28.62
C GLU A 15 -39.27 14.93 27.18
N ASP A 16 -38.23 15.74 27.01
CA ASP A 16 -37.68 16.11 25.70
C ASP A 16 -36.41 15.31 25.39
N SER A 17 -36.49 14.45 24.37
CA SER A 17 -35.36 13.65 23.88
C SER A 17 -34.67 14.24 22.64
N SER A 18 -35.13 15.41 22.17
CA SER A 18 -34.68 16.02 20.90
C SER A 18 -33.16 16.25 20.87
N PHE A 19 -32.57 16.68 21.98
CA PHE A 19 -31.13 16.90 22.08
C PHE A 19 -30.33 15.59 21.98
N THR A 20 -30.80 14.53 22.61
CA THR A 20 -30.18 13.20 22.55
C THR A 20 -30.25 12.63 21.12
N ILE A 21 -31.41 12.78 20.46
CA ILE A 21 -31.60 12.37 19.06
C ILE A 21 -30.63 13.15 18.15
N PHE A 22 -30.50 14.46 18.35
CA PHE A 22 -29.57 15.29 17.58
C PHE A 22 -28.12 14.80 17.70
N ILE A 23 -27.66 14.49 18.92
CA ILE A 23 -26.30 13.97 19.17
C ILE A 23 -26.08 12.65 18.42
N ILE A 24 -27.03 11.72 18.48
CA ILE A 24 -26.93 10.42 17.79
C ILE A 24 -26.81 10.64 16.28
N VAL A 25 -27.65 11.50 15.71
CA VAL A 25 -27.63 11.81 14.28
C VAL A 25 -26.29 12.40 13.86
N VAL A 26 -25.77 13.38 14.61
CA VAL A 26 -24.45 13.99 14.35
C VAL A 26 -23.35 12.92 14.41
N PHE A 27 -23.39 12.02 15.38
CA PHE A 27 -22.40 10.96 15.52
C PHE A 27 -22.44 9.95 14.36
N ILE A 28 -23.64 9.61 13.87
CA ILE A 28 -23.82 8.75 12.70
C ILE A 28 -23.22 9.42 11.46
N PHE A 29 -23.54 10.69 11.21
CA PHE A 29 -22.98 11.42 10.08
C PHE A 29 -21.46 11.56 10.16
N ALA A 30 -20.92 11.86 11.34
CA ALA A 30 -19.48 11.91 11.57
C ALA A 30 -18.80 10.56 11.29
N SER A 31 -19.41 9.47 11.75
CA SER A 31 -18.90 8.11 11.52
C SER A 31 -18.89 7.74 10.04
N ILE A 32 -19.97 8.08 9.31
CA ILE A 32 -20.05 7.87 7.86
C ILE A 32 -18.98 8.70 7.14
N ALA A 33 -18.81 9.97 7.52
CA ALA A 33 -17.80 10.85 6.92
C ALA A 33 -16.39 10.30 7.13
N LEU A 34 -16.06 9.83 8.35
CA LEU A 34 -14.77 9.20 8.65
C LEU A 34 -14.56 7.92 7.84
N PHE A 35 -15.59 7.08 7.70
CA PHE A 35 -15.51 5.86 6.92
C PHE A 35 -15.23 6.13 5.43
N LEU A 36 -15.93 7.11 4.84
CA LEU A 36 -15.70 7.54 3.46
C LEU A 36 -14.29 8.11 3.27
N LEU A 37 -13.83 8.92 4.23
CA LEU A 37 -12.47 9.47 4.22
C LEU A 37 -11.41 8.37 4.28
N TYR A 38 -11.60 7.37 5.13
CA TYR A 38 -10.72 6.20 5.22
C TYR A 38 -10.61 5.45 3.89
N ILE A 39 -11.74 5.16 3.24
CA ILE A 39 -11.76 4.50 1.92
C ILE A 39 -11.03 5.34 0.88
N PHE A 40 -11.28 6.65 0.86
CA PHE A 40 -10.67 7.56 -0.09
C PHE A 40 -9.14 7.59 0.04
N ILE A 41 -8.63 7.76 1.26
CA ILE A 41 -7.19 7.76 1.55
C ILE A 41 -6.57 6.41 1.15
N LYS A 42 -7.20 5.29 1.53
CA LYS A 42 -6.72 3.94 1.19
C LYS A 42 -6.63 3.75 -0.33
N SER A 43 -7.64 4.19 -1.08
CA SER A 43 -7.68 4.09 -2.54
C SER A 43 -6.54 4.88 -3.21
N LEU A 44 -6.30 6.11 -2.76
CA LEU A 44 -5.20 6.93 -3.27
C LEU A 44 -3.83 6.30 -3.00
N TRP A 45 -3.63 5.77 -1.80
CA TRP A 45 -2.36 5.14 -1.42
C TRP A 45 -2.06 3.87 -2.23
N LEU A 46 -3.08 3.02 -2.43
CA LEU A 46 -2.98 1.82 -3.25
C LEU A 46 -2.64 2.14 -4.72
N LYS A 47 -3.29 3.15 -5.32
CA LYS A 47 -3.00 3.59 -6.69
C LYS A 47 -1.55 4.05 -6.84
N ARG A 48 -1.05 4.83 -5.88
CA ARG A 48 0.34 5.32 -5.88
C ARG A 48 1.34 4.16 -5.77
N SER A 49 1.06 3.18 -4.89
CA SER A 49 1.91 1.99 -4.74
C SER A 49 1.99 1.17 -6.03
N LYS A 50 0.85 0.91 -6.68
CA LYS A 50 0.82 0.21 -7.98
C LYS A 50 1.63 0.93 -9.06
N ASN A 51 1.55 2.26 -9.11
CA ASN A 51 2.33 3.03 -10.08
C ASN A 51 3.85 2.89 -9.84
N ARG A 52 4.29 2.97 -8.57
CA ARG A 52 5.72 2.75 -8.23
C ARG A 52 6.21 1.37 -8.62
N LYS A 53 5.46 0.30 -8.30
CA LYS A 53 5.83 -1.06 -8.70
C LYS A 53 5.93 -1.21 -10.22
N LYS A 54 5.02 -0.62 -10.99
CA LYS A 54 5.09 -0.63 -12.47
C LYS A 54 6.33 0.08 -13.00
N ILE A 55 6.68 1.23 -12.43
CA ILE A 55 7.89 1.97 -12.82
C ILE A 55 9.14 1.13 -12.50
N ALA A 56 9.25 0.62 -11.28
CA ALA A 56 10.37 -0.21 -10.86
C ALA A 56 10.52 -1.48 -11.71
N PHE A 57 9.40 -2.12 -12.06
CA PHE A 57 9.40 -3.29 -12.93
C PHE A 57 9.88 -2.95 -14.35
N LYS A 58 9.41 -1.83 -14.90
CA LYS A 58 9.87 -1.38 -16.23
C LYS A 58 11.37 -1.08 -16.23
N GLU A 59 11.90 -0.52 -15.15
CA GLU A 59 13.36 -0.34 -15.01
C GLU A 59 14.10 -1.67 -14.86
N LEU A 60 13.49 -2.65 -14.19
CA LEU A 60 14.07 -3.98 -14.02
C LEU A 60 14.12 -4.70 -15.37
N GLU A 61 13.04 -4.70 -16.15
CA GLU A 61 12.94 -5.37 -17.46
C GLU A 61 13.97 -4.85 -18.48
N ASN A 62 14.30 -3.56 -18.41
CA ASN A 62 15.20 -2.88 -19.34
C ASN A 62 16.63 -2.71 -18.78
N ILE A 63 17.08 -3.63 -17.93
CA ILE A 63 18.47 -3.63 -17.45
C ILE A 63 19.43 -3.84 -18.63
N ASP A 64 20.42 -2.95 -18.72
CA ASP A 64 21.56 -3.12 -19.62
C ASP A 64 22.68 -3.90 -18.91
N TRP A 65 23.11 -4.99 -19.53
CA TRP A 65 24.18 -5.86 -19.04
C TRP A 65 25.58 -5.46 -19.54
N SER A 66 25.71 -4.38 -20.31
CA SER A 66 27.01 -3.84 -20.77
C SER A 66 27.97 -3.58 -19.60
N ASN A 67 27.44 -3.15 -18.45
CA ASN A 67 28.15 -3.03 -17.19
C ASN A 67 27.53 -3.95 -16.14
N ALA A 68 27.99 -5.21 -16.10
CA ALA A 68 27.44 -6.23 -15.21
C ALA A 68 27.48 -5.85 -13.71
N LYS A 69 28.43 -5.00 -13.28
CA LYS A 69 28.50 -4.51 -11.90
C LYS A 69 27.32 -3.59 -11.60
N GLU A 70 27.11 -2.59 -12.46
CA GLU A 70 26.02 -1.62 -12.31
C GLU A 70 24.66 -2.30 -12.42
N ALA A 71 24.49 -3.18 -13.42
CA ALA A 71 23.32 -4.02 -13.58
C ALA A 71 23.02 -4.80 -12.29
N SER A 72 24.02 -5.45 -11.70
CA SER A 72 23.84 -6.25 -10.48
C SER A 72 23.42 -5.42 -9.26
N TYR A 73 23.97 -4.21 -9.08
CA TYR A 73 23.49 -3.29 -8.04
C TYR A 73 22.06 -2.84 -8.28
N LYS A 74 21.72 -2.50 -9.53
CA LYS A 74 20.39 -2.03 -9.90
C LYS A 74 19.34 -3.14 -9.74
N ILE A 75 19.62 -4.35 -10.21
CA ILE A 75 18.75 -5.52 -10.01
C ILE A 75 18.55 -5.81 -8.52
N SER A 76 19.62 -5.79 -7.72
CA SER A 76 19.51 -6.01 -6.26
C SER A 76 18.55 -5.00 -5.61
N LYS A 77 18.67 -3.72 -6.00
CA LYS A 77 17.83 -2.65 -5.46
C LYS A 77 16.36 -2.80 -5.91
N LEU A 78 16.13 -2.99 -7.20
CA LEU A 78 14.78 -3.09 -7.78
C LEU A 78 14.06 -4.37 -7.33
N GLY A 79 14.77 -5.51 -7.31
CA GLY A 79 14.23 -6.78 -6.84
C GLY A 79 13.73 -6.69 -5.40
N LYS A 80 14.49 -6.04 -4.51
CA LYS A 80 14.06 -5.80 -3.12
C LYS A 80 12.78 -4.96 -3.02
N GLU A 81 12.62 -3.95 -3.87
CA GLU A 81 11.41 -3.13 -3.91
C GLU A 81 10.19 -3.91 -4.44
N LEU A 82 10.42 -4.77 -5.44
CA LEU A 82 9.38 -5.51 -6.14
C LEU A 82 8.89 -6.75 -5.38
N MET A 83 9.80 -7.42 -4.65
CA MET A 83 9.51 -8.59 -3.81
C MET A 83 8.32 -8.36 -2.85
N GLY A 84 8.32 -7.22 -2.14
CA GLY A 84 7.29 -6.93 -1.16
C GLY A 84 7.11 -8.05 -0.13
N GLU A 85 5.89 -8.55 -0.01
CA GLU A 85 5.51 -9.64 0.91
C GLU A 85 5.31 -11.00 0.19
N ASP A 86 5.58 -11.08 -1.12
CA ASP A 86 5.41 -12.32 -1.87
C ASP A 86 6.57 -13.29 -1.61
N ARG A 87 6.27 -14.39 -0.93
CA ARG A 87 7.24 -15.41 -0.56
C ARG A 87 7.92 -16.06 -1.77
N ARG A 88 7.19 -16.27 -2.87
CA ARG A 88 7.75 -16.92 -4.08
C ARG A 88 8.77 -16.00 -4.74
N ILE A 89 8.45 -14.72 -4.85
CA ILE A 89 9.38 -13.71 -5.39
C ILE A 89 10.59 -13.59 -4.47
N ALA A 90 10.39 -13.63 -3.15
CA ALA A 90 11.47 -13.55 -2.19
C ALA A 90 12.50 -14.68 -2.35
N GLU A 91 12.03 -15.92 -2.49
CA GLU A 91 12.89 -17.09 -2.68
C GLU A 91 13.72 -16.98 -3.97
N ILE A 92 13.11 -16.55 -5.08
CA ILE A 92 13.79 -16.37 -6.37
C ILE A 92 14.76 -15.16 -6.32
N TYR A 93 14.36 -14.09 -5.64
CA TYR A 93 15.19 -12.91 -5.46
C TYR A 93 16.48 -13.23 -4.69
N GLU A 94 16.39 -14.00 -3.59
CA GLU A 94 17.58 -14.42 -2.83
C GLU A 94 18.51 -15.31 -3.66
N GLN A 95 17.96 -16.24 -4.46
CA GLN A 95 18.74 -17.04 -5.41
C GLN A 95 19.44 -16.15 -6.44
N THR A 96 18.71 -15.19 -7.01
CA THR A 96 19.26 -14.23 -7.98
C THR A 96 20.34 -13.36 -7.33
N LEU A 97 20.16 -12.94 -6.08
CA LEU A 97 21.15 -12.14 -5.36
C LEU A 97 22.47 -12.88 -5.21
N SER A 98 22.42 -14.18 -4.87
CA SER A 98 23.62 -15.00 -4.71
C SER A 98 24.48 -15.07 -5.99
N VAL A 99 23.85 -15.20 -7.16
CA VAL A 99 24.59 -15.20 -8.44
C VAL A 99 25.06 -13.81 -8.86
N LEU A 100 24.40 -12.74 -8.41
CA LEU A 100 24.81 -11.36 -8.71
C LEU A 100 26.00 -10.89 -7.87
N GLU A 101 26.25 -11.50 -6.70
CA GLU A 101 27.34 -11.11 -5.80
C GLU A 101 28.72 -11.18 -6.46
N ARG A 102 28.93 -12.12 -7.37
CA ARG A 102 30.21 -12.29 -8.09
C ARG A 102 30.55 -11.14 -9.05
N TYR A 103 29.57 -10.33 -9.42
CA TYR A 103 29.74 -9.14 -10.27
C TYR A 103 29.75 -7.85 -9.44
N LYS A 104 29.04 -7.85 -8.31
CA LYS A 104 29.15 -6.80 -7.31
C LYS A 104 30.60 -6.82 -6.78
N TYR A 105 31.17 -5.66 -6.53
CA TYR A 105 32.52 -5.51 -5.97
C TYR A 105 33.72 -5.82 -6.88
N LYS A 106 33.57 -6.43 -8.08
CA LYS A 106 34.69 -6.51 -9.04
C LYS A 106 34.99 -5.14 -9.67
N LYS A 107 36.27 -4.87 -9.94
CA LYS A 107 36.71 -3.61 -10.57
C LYS A 107 36.45 -3.61 -12.08
N GLU A 108 36.80 -4.73 -12.73
CA GLU A 108 36.37 -5.08 -14.08
C GLU A 108 35.39 -6.24 -13.97
N SER A 109 34.15 -6.02 -14.42
CA SER A 109 33.11 -7.04 -14.33
C SER A 109 33.23 -7.95 -15.55
N PRO A 110 33.34 -9.28 -15.37
CA PRO A 110 33.30 -10.20 -16.49
C PRO A 110 31.95 -10.11 -17.20
N GLN A 111 31.89 -10.58 -18.45
CA GLN A 111 30.60 -10.77 -19.12
C GLN A 111 29.70 -11.66 -18.27
N VAL A 112 28.40 -11.39 -18.36
CA VAL A 112 27.39 -12.12 -17.61
C VAL A 112 27.30 -13.53 -18.19
N ASP A 113 27.23 -14.55 -17.34
CA ASP A 113 27.05 -15.92 -17.82
C ASP A 113 25.57 -16.25 -17.99
N ASP A 114 25.33 -17.29 -18.76
CA ASP A 114 23.98 -17.75 -19.08
C ASP A 114 23.19 -18.18 -17.84
N GLU A 115 23.86 -18.65 -16.79
CA GLU A 115 23.19 -19.04 -15.54
C GLU A 115 22.62 -17.81 -14.82
N THR A 116 23.41 -16.75 -14.70
CA THR A 116 22.99 -15.47 -14.12
C THR A 116 21.85 -14.86 -14.94
N LEU A 117 21.95 -14.89 -16.27
CA LEU A 117 20.88 -14.40 -17.15
C LEU A 117 19.59 -15.22 -16.97
N LYS A 118 19.67 -16.54 -16.84
CA LYS A 118 18.50 -17.40 -16.58
C LYS A 118 17.83 -17.06 -15.24
N GLN A 119 18.61 -16.89 -14.17
CA GLN A 119 18.08 -16.53 -12.86
C GLN A 119 17.42 -15.15 -12.87
N TYR A 120 18.06 -14.17 -13.51
CA TYR A 120 17.48 -12.84 -13.69
C TYR A 120 16.17 -12.89 -14.49
N ASN A 121 16.13 -13.61 -15.61
CA ASN A 121 14.92 -13.73 -16.44
C ASN A 121 13.78 -14.42 -15.68
N LEU A 122 14.10 -15.42 -14.85
CA LEU A 122 13.12 -16.06 -13.96
C LEU A 122 12.54 -15.06 -12.95
N LEU A 123 13.40 -14.25 -12.31
CA LEU A 123 12.96 -13.20 -11.40
C LEU A 123 12.03 -12.20 -12.09
N VAL A 124 12.41 -11.72 -13.28
CA VAL A 124 11.58 -10.80 -14.09
C VAL A 124 10.23 -11.43 -14.41
N HIS A 125 10.22 -12.69 -14.84
CA HIS A 125 8.99 -13.40 -15.21
C HIS A 125 8.03 -13.56 -14.02
N VAL A 126 8.52 -14.02 -12.87
CA VAL A 126 7.65 -14.21 -11.70
C VAL A 126 7.14 -12.89 -11.13
N ILE A 127 7.96 -11.83 -11.18
CA ILE A 127 7.46 -10.49 -10.83
C ILE A 127 6.38 -10.04 -11.81
N HIS A 128 6.56 -10.27 -13.12
CA HIS A 128 5.57 -9.90 -14.13
C HIS A 128 4.20 -10.56 -13.88
N GLU A 129 4.17 -11.84 -13.53
CA GLU A 129 2.93 -12.57 -13.20
C GLU A 129 2.20 -12.04 -11.97
N SER A 130 2.92 -11.36 -11.06
CA SER A 130 2.38 -10.86 -9.79
C SER A 130 1.81 -9.43 -9.84
N LEU A 131 2.05 -8.67 -10.92
CA LEU A 131 1.74 -7.24 -11.05
C LEU A 131 0.34 -6.96 -11.62
#